data_AF-A0AA36GKU3-F1
#
_entry.id   AF-A0AA36GKU3-F1
#
_cell.length_a   1.000
_cell.length_b   1.000
_cell.length_c   1.000
_cell.angle_alpha   90.00
_cell.angle_beta   90.00
_cell.angle_gamma   90.00
#
_symmetry.space_group_name_H-M   'P 1'
#
loop_
_entity.id
_entity.type
_entity.pdbx_description
1 polymer ?
#
loop_
_entity_poly.entity_id
_entity_poly.type
_entity_poly.pdbx_seq_one_letter_code
_entity_poly.pdbx_strand_id
1 'polypeptide(L)'
;MTFLEPALRLLEVIEQGNFEEGVLIANSCDLETDGRLALVAQDLIYKVAYSFGNENNSCLKLLLIRLFDSITNVPEKFQICYELLVWRTSPLLTDVLVNQLGLLITENFVLCHPELWEQVCEDLPIKLERRLCERLASSEEDLWYAIVESAHVLAFFDKIPFRVPYKFGKLVDGVLNEIASDEAAAYPFLVWYAREHPFSPKLLGHTEPTVLIPNVYDLRFLQLRLVEGVCEYIKSNDFNCVGTVIKPLANAVKFLHKLCYDCRDAYARHIDIYAEMFALLLRFIEDFDVEPHKYVIIKKSQDIILCFPLELRVLLLRNVIKRIVSETHLYSESESKVLAWLLDQMNQDLCEKICAAELGSIFGLLEHVTYDDIPASTHYYSSVVRIVKAYACQCVNLPMLAQTRERIIVRIRDEIVDYLQKLLNGETRHLTIDGLNNDVHPSCGAEPGEQSVNMLYKIVGECEETMAEIDSILSRPSEVH
;
A
#
# COMPACT_ATOMS: atom_id res chain seq x y z
N MET A 1 -18.64 -56.37 -35.00
CA MET A 1 -18.15 -55.16 -35.69
C MET A 1 -19.02 -53.93 -35.42
N THR A 2 -20.33 -54.07 -35.20
CA THR A 2 -21.25 -52.98 -34.76
C THR A 2 -20.88 -52.26 -33.44
N PHE A 3 -19.97 -52.81 -32.63
CA PHE A 3 -19.59 -52.25 -31.33
C PHE A 3 -18.67 -51.03 -31.39
N LEU A 4 -18.01 -50.82 -32.53
CA LEU A 4 -17.12 -49.66 -32.76
C LEU A 4 -17.84 -48.53 -33.51
N GLU A 5 -19.04 -48.77 -34.04
CA GLU A 5 -19.70 -47.88 -35.00
C GLU A 5 -20.01 -46.48 -34.44
N PRO A 6 -20.51 -46.29 -33.19
CA PRO A 6 -20.72 -44.95 -32.63
C PRO A 6 -19.40 -44.23 -32.29
N ALA A 7 -18.39 -44.97 -31.80
CA ALA A 7 -17.09 -44.41 -31.45
C ALA A 7 -16.27 -44.03 -32.69
N LEU A 8 -16.31 -44.86 -33.75
CA LEU A 8 -15.74 -44.54 -35.06
C LEU A 8 -16.49 -43.38 -35.73
N ARG A 9 -17.83 -43.34 -35.68
CA ARG A 9 -18.58 -42.20 -36.20
C ARG A 9 -18.27 -40.92 -35.43
N LEU A 10 -18.15 -40.97 -34.11
CA LEU A 10 -17.70 -39.83 -33.31
C LEU A 10 -16.28 -39.40 -33.70
N LEU A 11 -15.37 -40.35 -33.94
CA LEU A 11 -14.02 -40.10 -34.44
C LEU A 11 -14.02 -39.42 -35.82
N GLU A 12 -14.78 -39.95 -36.77
CA GLU A 12 -14.94 -39.42 -38.13
C GLU A 12 -15.53 -37.99 -38.10
N VAL A 13 -16.52 -37.75 -37.26
CA VAL A 13 -17.18 -36.45 -37.09
C VAL A 13 -16.24 -35.42 -36.43
N ILE A 14 -15.39 -35.85 -35.49
CA ILE A 14 -14.32 -35.02 -34.91
C ILE A 14 -13.22 -34.72 -35.94
N GLU A 15 -12.82 -35.70 -36.75
CA GLU A 15 -11.82 -35.52 -37.83
C GLU A 15 -12.33 -34.65 -38.99
N GLN A 16 -13.65 -34.58 -39.19
CA GLN A 16 -14.31 -33.69 -40.15
C GLN A 16 -14.61 -32.28 -39.60
N GLY A 17 -14.29 -31.99 -38.33
CA GLY A 17 -14.55 -30.69 -37.69
C GLY A 17 -16.01 -30.43 -37.31
N ASN A 18 -16.91 -31.41 -37.47
CA ASN A 18 -18.34 -31.24 -37.23
C ASN A 18 -18.71 -31.46 -35.75
N PHE A 19 -18.20 -30.60 -34.87
CA PHE A 19 -18.34 -30.76 -33.42
C PHE A 19 -19.78 -30.65 -32.90
N GLU A 20 -20.70 -30.03 -33.65
CA GLU A 20 -22.13 -30.00 -33.32
C GLU A 20 -22.75 -31.40 -33.40
N GLU A 21 -22.51 -32.13 -34.50
CA GLU A 21 -22.94 -33.54 -34.60
C GLU A 21 -22.20 -34.42 -33.57
N GLY A 22 -20.93 -34.12 -33.27
CA GLY A 22 -20.16 -34.80 -32.23
C GLY A 22 -20.80 -34.69 -30.84
N VAL A 23 -21.27 -33.49 -30.44
CA VAL A 23 -22.01 -33.28 -29.20
C VAL A 23 -23.33 -34.06 -29.19
N LEU A 24 -24.06 -34.11 -30.31
CA LEU A 24 -25.31 -34.88 -30.40
C LEU A 24 -25.06 -36.39 -30.24
N ILE A 25 -24.01 -36.92 -30.88
CA ILE A 25 -23.60 -38.34 -30.76
C ILE A 25 -23.14 -38.66 -29.33
N ALA A 26 -22.34 -37.79 -28.69
CA ALA A 26 -21.90 -38.01 -27.31
C ALA A 26 -23.09 -38.07 -26.34
N ASN A 27 -24.04 -37.11 -26.45
CA ASN A 27 -25.24 -37.09 -25.60
C ASN A 27 -26.18 -38.30 -25.84
N SER A 28 -26.20 -38.89 -27.05
CA SER A 28 -27.00 -40.11 -27.30
C SER A 28 -26.31 -41.38 -26.78
N CYS A 29 -24.98 -41.45 -26.80
CA CYS A 29 -24.23 -42.60 -26.28
C CYS A 29 -24.36 -42.76 -24.75
N ASP A 30 -24.45 -41.65 -24.00
CA ASP A 30 -24.71 -41.63 -22.55
C ASP A 30 -26.09 -42.23 -22.18
N LEU A 31 -27.06 -42.18 -23.10
CA LEU A 31 -28.43 -42.67 -22.88
C LEU A 31 -28.63 -44.15 -23.24
N GLU A 32 -27.81 -44.71 -24.14
CA GLU A 32 -28.03 -46.05 -24.70
C GLU A 32 -26.92 -47.09 -24.43
N THR A 33 -25.71 -46.70 -23.99
CA THR A 33 -24.56 -47.64 -23.98
C THR A 33 -23.68 -47.67 -22.73
N ASP A 34 -24.08 -48.54 -21.79
CA ASP A 34 -23.28 -49.32 -20.81
C ASP A 34 -21.74 -49.10 -20.81
N GLY A 35 -21.30 -47.93 -20.34
CA GLY A 35 -19.88 -47.56 -20.15
C GLY A 35 -18.99 -47.53 -21.40
N ARG A 36 -19.54 -47.65 -22.62
CA ARG A 36 -18.73 -47.89 -23.84
C ARG A 36 -17.92 -46.69 -24.28
N LEU A 37 -18.40 -45.47 -24.00
CA LEU A 37 -17.67 -44.25 -24.30
C LEU A 37 -16.35 -44.19 -23.52
N ALA A 38 -16.35 -44.62 -22.25
CA ALA A 38 -15.20 -44.59 -21.36
C ALA A 38 -13.99 -45.36 -21.90
N LEU A 39 -14.20 -46.47 -22.61
CA LEU A 39 -13.15 -47.29 -23.22
C LEU A 39 -12.36 -46.59 -24.33
N VAL A 40 -12.90 -45.52 -24.92
CA VAL A 40 -12.27 -44.73 -25.99
C VAL A 40 -12.18 -43.25 -25.60
N ALA A 41 -12.69 -42.88 -24.42
CA ALA A 41 -12.78 -41.50 -23.96
C ALA A 41 -11.41 -40.85 -23.85
N GLN A 42 -10.38 -41.57 -23.38
CA GLN A 42 -9.02 -41.05 -23.29
C GLN A 42 -8.50 -40.59 -24.67
N ASP A 43 -8.53 -41.46 -25.69
CA ASP A 43 -8.07 -41.15 -27.05
C ASP A 43 -8.88 -40.00 -27.68
N LEU A 44 -10.19 -39.99 -27.44
CA LEU A 44 -11.09 -38.94 -27.91
C LEU A 44 -10.85 -37.61 -27.19
N ILE A 45 -10.55 -37.61 -25.89
CA ILE A 45 -10.22 -36.40 -25.11
C ILE A 45 -8.96 -35.75 -25.67
N TYR A 46 -7.89 -36.52 -25.92
CA TYR A 46 -6.70 -35.95 -26.55
C TYR A 46 -7.04 -35.38 -27.93
N LYS A 47 -7.72 -36.14 -28.82
CA LYS A 47 -8.09 -35.64 -30.15
C LYS A 47 -8.92 -34.35 -30.09
N VAL A 48 -9.95 -34.30 -29.25
CA VAL A 48 -10.79 -33.10 -29.06
C VAL A 48 -9.98 -31.93 -28.47
N ALA A 49 -9.09 -32.19 -27.51
CA ALA A 49 -8.17 -31.19 -26.95
C ALA A 49 -7.17 -30.66 -28.01
N TYR A 50 -6.72 -31.50 -28.94
CA TYR A 50 -5.88 -31.09 -30.08
C TYR A 50 -6.62 -30.22 -31.10
N SER A 51 -7.96 -30.26 -31.18
CA SER A 51 -8.76 -29.37 -32.02
C SER A 51 -8.90 -27.94 -31.46
N PHE A 52 -8.74 -27.74 -30.14
CA PHE A 52 -8.69 -26.39 -29.56
C PHE A 52 -7.46 -25.63 -30.05
N GLY A 53 -7.65 -24.33 -30.31
CA GLY A 53 -6.67 -23.45 -30.97
C GLY A 53 -7.07 -23.12 -32.41
N ASN A 54 -7.40 -24.13 -33.23
CA ASN A 54 -7.79 -23.91 -34.63
C ASN A 54 -9.25 -23.44 -34.76
N GLU A 55 -10.16 -24.02 -33.97
CA GLU A 55 -11.61 -23.84 -34.10
C GLU A 55 -12.29 -23.64 -32.75
N ASN A 56 -11.74 -22.76 -31.90
CA ASN A 56 -12.25 -22.46 -30.55
C ASN A 56 -13.77 -22.13 -30.54
N ASN A 57 -14.61 -23.12 -30.20
CA ASN A 57 -16.07 -23.07 -30.24
C ASN A 57 -16.67 -23.68 -28.96
N SER A 58 -17.85 -23.23 -28.55
CA SER A 58 -18.60 -23.76 -27.40
C SER A 58 -18.95 -25.24 -27.54
N CYS A 59 -19.14 -25.74 -28.77
CA CYS A 59 -19.40 -27.16 -29.03
C CYS A 59 -18.22 -28.06 -28.64
N LEU A 60 -16.97 -27.65 -28.90
CA LEU A 60 -15.78 -28.36 -28.42
C LEU A 60 -15.72 -28.39 -26.88
N LYS A 61 -16.04 -27.26 -26.22
CA LYS A 61 -16.11 -27.16 -24.75
C LYS A 61 -17.15 -28.13 -24.16
N LEU A 62 -18.34 -28.21 -24.76
CA LEU A 62 -19.39 -29.14 -24.33
C LEU A 62 -19.00 -30.60 -24.58
N LEU A 63 -18.43 -30.92 -25.74
CA LEU A 63 -17.98 -32.28 -26.09
C LEU A 63 -16.88 -32.77 -25.14
N LEU A 64 -15.89 -31.92 -24.85
CA LEU A 64 -14.78 -32.26 -23.95
C LEU A 64 -15.26 -32.49 -22.51
N ILE A 65 -16.19 -31.66 -22.01
CA ILE A 65 -16.84 -31.87 -20.70
C ILE A 65 -17.53 -33.25 -20.67
N ARG A 66 -18.31 -33.60 -21.69
CA ARG A 66 -18.98 -34.91 -21.77
C ARG A 66 -18.02 -36.09 -21.76
N LEU A 67 -16.94 -36.01 -22.54
CA LEU A 67 -15.94 -37.06 -22.55
C LEU A 67 -15.26 -37.21 -21.17
N PHE A 68 -14.96 -36.10 -20.49
CA PHE A 68 -14.45 -36.15 -19.11
C PHE A 68 -15.47 -36.69 -18.11
N ASP A 69 -16.77 -36.44 -18.27
CA ASP A 69 -17.82 -36.98 -17.41
C ASP A 69 -17.99 -38.50 -17.58
N SER A 70 -17.63 -39.04 -18.74
CA SER A 70 -17.62 -40.50 -18.99
C SER A 70 -16.49 -41.26 -18.29
N ILE A 71 -15.44 -40.57 -17.82
CA ILE A 71 -14.34 -41.18 -17.03
C ILE A 71 -14.71 -41.15 -15.55
N THR A 72 -14.98 -42.33 -14.99
CA THR A 72 -15.37 -42.53 -13.59
C THR A 72 -14.19 -42.71 -12.63
N ASN A 73 -13.01 -43.06 -13.16
CA ASN A 73 -11.79 -43.29 -12.39
C ASN A 73 -11.09 -41.96 -12.05
N VAL A 74 -11.07 -41.59 -10.77
CA VAL A 74 -10.58 -40.27 -10.29
C VAL A 74 -9.09 -40.04 -10.58
N PRO A 75 -8.14 -40.95 -10.24
CA PRO A 75 -6.74 -40.84 -10.67
C PRO A 75 -6.53 -40.70 -12.18
N GLU A 76 -7.28 -41.43 -12.99
CA GLU A 76 -7.17 -41.41 -14.46
C GLU A 76 -7.70 -40.08 -15.04
N LYS A 77 -8.86 -39.62 -14.56
CA LYS A 77 -9.43 -38.32 -14.92
C LYS A 77 -8.52 -37.17 -14.48
N PHE A 78 -7.92 -37.26 -13.29
CA PHE A 78 -6.91 -36.31 -12.81
C PHE A 78 -5.69 -36.29 -13.74
N GLN A 79 -5.12 -37.45 -14.06
CA GLN A 79 -3.91 -37.55 -14.88
C GLN A 79 -4.12 -36.92 -16.27
N ILE A 80 -5.24 -37.24 -16.94
CA ILE A 80 -5.56 -36.68 -18.26
C ILE A 80 -5.80 -35.16 -18.18
N CYS A 81 -6.52 -34.68 -17.16
CA CYS A 81 -6.71 -33.24 -16.95
C CYS A 81 -5.39 -32.53 -16.72
N TYR A 82 -4.54 -33.07 -15.85
CA TYR A 82 -3.26 -32.51 -15.44
C TYR A 82 -2.25 -32.49 -16.58
N GLU A 83 -2.13 -33.59 -17.33
CA GLU A 83 -1.28 -33.66 -18.53
C GLU A 83 -1.70 -32.65 -19.58
N LEU A 84 -2.99 -32.58 -19.93
CA LEU A 84 -3.47 -31.60 -20.88
C LEU A 84 -3.20 -30.16 -20.40
N LEU A 85 -3.46 -29.86 -19.13
CA LEU A 85 -3.23 -28.53 -18.55
C LEU A 85 -1.76 -28.09 -18.64
N VAL A 86 -0.84 -29.04 -18.45
CA VAL A 86 0.61 -28.82 -18.57
C VAL A 86 1.08 -28.79 -20.03
N TRP A 87 0.48 -29.54 -20.95
CA TRP A 87 1.00 -29.71 -22.31
C TRP A 87 0.37 -28.75 -23.33
N ARG A 88 -0.95 -28.50 -23.25
CA ARG A 88 -1.69 -27.72 -24.24
C ARG A 88 -2.88 -26.98 -23.63
N THR A 89 -2.92 -25.68 -23.87
CA THR A 89 -4.01 -24.80 -23.45
C THR A 89 -4.36 -23.84 -24.57
N SER A 90 -5.66 -23.61 -24.72
CA SER A 90 -6.28 -22.40 -25.25
C SER A 90 -7.18 -21.85 -24.13
N PRO A 91 -7.68 -20.60 -24.17
CA PRO A 91 -8.49 -20.07 -23.07
C PRO A 91 -9.72 -20.94 -22.74
N LEU A 92 -10.43 -21.42 -23.78
CA LEU A 92 -11.60 -22.30 -23.62
C LEU A 92 -11.24 -23.72 -23.15
N LEU A 93 -10.04 -24.22 -23.50
CA LEU A 93 -9.55 -25.52 -23.02
C LEU A 93 -9.11 -25.43 -21.56
N THR A 94 -8.39 -24.37 -21.19
CA THR A 94 -7.94 -24.07 -19.83
C THR A 94 -9.12 -24.01 -18.88
N ASP A 95 -10.15 -23.22 -19.23
CA ASP A 95 -11.43 -23.18 -18.54
C ASP A 95 -11.97 -24.58 -18.20
N VAL A 96 -12.04 -25.48 -19.20
CA VAL A 96 -12.59 -26.83 -18.99
C VAL A 96 -11.70 -27.63 -18.03
N LEU A 97 -10.39 -27.59 -18.24
CA LEU A 97 -9.42 -28.37 -17.48
C LEU A 97 -9.33 -27.92 -16.02
N VAL A 98 -9.30 -26.61 -15.73
CA VAL A 98 -9.29 -26.11 -14.33
C VAL A 98 -10.59 -26.42 -13.60
N ASN A 99 -11.74 -26.30 -14.28
CA ASN A 99 -13.03 -26.65 -13.68
C ASN A 99 -13.13 -28.16 -13.42
N GLN A 100 -12.71 -29.02 -14.35
CA GLN A 100 -12.71 -30.47 -14.16
C GLN A 100 -11.71 -30.89 -13.06
N LEU A 101 -10.51 -30.31 -13.01
CA LEU A 101 -9.53 -30.57 -11.94
C LEU A 101 -10.04 -30.07 -10.57
N GLY A 102 -10.70 -28.90 -10.52
CA GLY A 102 -11.29 -28.34 -9.31
C GLY A 102 -12.49 -29.12 -8.77
N LEU A 103 -13.25 -29.79 -9.64
CA LEU A 103 -14.30 -30.72 -9.21
C LEU A 103 -13.73 -32.00 -8.57
N LEU A 104 -12.49 -32.38 -8.91
CA LEU A 104 -11.80 -33.53 -8.30
C LEU A 104 -11.15 -33.15 -6.96
N ILE A 105 -10.55 -31.96 -6.86
CA ILE A 105 -9.83 -31.48 -5.67
C ILE A 105 -10.82 -31.13 -4.55
N THR A 106 -11.14 -32.16 -3.76
CA THR A 106 -11.99 -32.13 -2.56
C THR A 106 -11.19 -32.58 -1.33
N GLU A 107 -11.69 -32.35 -0.12
CA GLU A 107 -11.06 -32.86 1.11
C GLU A 107 -10.85 -34.39 1.05
N ASN A 108 -11.80 -35.12 0.46
CA ASN A 108 -11.69 -36.57 0.25
C ASN A 108 -10.58 -36.93 -0.75
N PHE A 109 -10.36 -36.14 -1.80
CA PHE A 109 -9.25 -36.33 -2.75
C PHE A 109 -7.89 -36.14 -2.07
N VAL A 110 -7.74 -35.09 -1.26
CA VAL A 110 -6.49 -34.83 -0.50
C VAL A 110 -6.16 -35.99 0.46
N LEU A 111 -7.18 -36.60 1.08
CA LEU A 111 -7.02 -37.74 1.98
C LEU A 111 -6.77 -39.08 1.25
N CYS A 112 -7.42 -39.33 0.12
CA CYS A 112 -7.31 -40.60 -0.62
C CYS A 112 -6.17 -40.65 -1.64
N HIS A 113 -5.71 -39.49 -2.14
CA HIS A 113 -4.71 -39.38 -3.21
C HIS A 113 -3.62 -38.33 -2.89
N PRO A 114 -2.90 -38.46 -1.76
CA PRO A 114 -1.90 -37.47 -1.33
C PRO A 114 -0.78 -37.26 -2.35
N GLU A 115 -0.39 -38.31 -3.10
CA GLU A 115 0.63 -38.23 -4.16
C GLU A 115 0.19 -37.35 -5.34
N LEU A 116 -1.10 -37.38 -5.70
CA LEU A 116 -1.66 -36.52 -6.75
C LEU A 116 -1.84 -35.08 -6.25
N TRP A 117 -2.19 -34.92 -4.97
CA TRP A 117 -2.23 -33.61 -4.32
C TRP A 117 -0.85 -32.93 -4.27
N GLU A 118 0.21 -33.68 -3.96
CA GLU A 118 1.59 -33.19 -4.00
C GLU A 118 1.99 -32.74 -5.42
N GLN A 119 1.55 -33.46 -6.47
CA GLN A 119 1.75 -33.01 -7.85
C GLN A 119 1.02 -31.70 -8.20
N VAL A 120 -0.06 -31.35 -7.51
CA VAL A 120 -0.70 -30.03 -7.66
C VAL A 120 0.08 -28.97 -6.88
N CYS A 121 0.49 -29.24 -5.63
CA CYS A 121 1.18 -28.27 -4.78
C CYS A 121 2.60 -27.93 -5.26
N GLU A 122 3.39 -28.94 -5.68
CA GLU A 122 4.81 -28.81 -6.01
C GLU A 122 5.03 -28.79 -7.53
N ASP A 123 4.55 -29.81 -8.24
CA ASP A 123 4.91 -30.03 -9.65
C ASP A 123 4.17 -29.10 -10.62
N LEU A 124 2.91 -28.74 -10.35
CA LEU A 124 2.10 -27.93 -11.29
C LEU A 124 2.73 -26.54 -11.53
N PRO A 125 3.16 -25.78 -10.49
CA PRO A 125 3.91 -24.54 -10.70
C PRO A 125 5.20 -24.74 -11.52
N ILE A 126 5.96 -25.81 -11.25
CA ILE A 126 7.21 -26.14 -11.96
C ILE A 126 6.94 -26.46 -13.44
N LYS A 127 5.86 -27.18 -13.74
CA LYS A 127 5.51 -27.61 -15.09
C LYS A 127 4.93 -26.46 -15.92
N LEU A 128 4.12 -25.59 -15.30
CA LEU A 128 3.69 -24.32 -15.91
C LEU A 128 4.90 -23.41 -16.19
N GLU A 129 5.85 -23.28 -15.25
CA GLU A 129 7.11 -22.56 -15.47
C GLU A 129 7.89 -23.08 -16.66
N ARG A 130 8.14 -24.39 -16.71
CA ARG A 130 8.95 -24.99 -17.77
C ARG A 130 8.32 -24.73 -19.14
N ARG A 131 7.01 -24.91 -19.24
CA ARG A 131 6.25 -24.65 -20.47
C ARG A 131 6.32 -23.18 -20.89
N LEU A 132 6.14 -22.26 -19.95
CA LEU A 132 6.31 -20.84 -20.20
C LEU A 132 7.74 -20.50 -20.67
N CYS A 133 8.77 -21.16 -20.14
CA CYS A 133 10.17 -21.01 -20.60
C CYS A 133 10.37 -21.53 -22.02
N GLU A 134 9.79 -22.69 -22.33
CA GLU A 134 9.81 -23.31 -23.65
C GLU A 134 9.12 -22.41 -24.69
N ARG A 135 8.01 -21.73 -24.31
CA ARG A 135 7.29 -20.75 -25.14
C ARG A 135 8.06 -19.45 -25.35
N LEU A 136 8.69 -18.88 -24.31
CA LEU A 136 9.58 -17.72 -24.43
C LEU A 136 10.75 -17.94 -25.40
N ALA A 137 11.18 -19.19 -25.59
CA ALA A 137 12.24 -19.53 -26.53
C ALA A 137 11.75 -19.74 -27.98
N SER A 138 10.43 -19.72 -28.21
CA SER A 138 9.80 -19.88 -29.52
C SER A 138 9.36 -18.52 -30.09
N SER A 139 9.71 -18.24 -31.34
CA SER A 139 9.31 -17.01 -32.03
C SER A 139 7.93 -17.09 -32.73
N GLU A 140 7.21 -18.21 -32.57
CA GLU A 140 5.99 -18.51 -33.34
C GLU A 140 4.70 -18.58 -32.50
N GLU A 141 4.77 -18.58 -31.16
CA GLU A 141 3.59 -18.61 -30.29
C GLU A 141 3.34 -17.27 -29.58
N ASP A 142 2.07 -16.92 -29.44
CA ASP A 142 1.63 -15.71 -28.74
C ASP A 142 1.81 -15.87 -27.22
N LEU A 143 2.84 -15.19 -26.72
CA LEU A 143 3.30 -15.24 -25.34
C LEU A 143 2.22 -14.78 -24.35
N TRP A 144 1.45 -13.75 -24.69
CA TRP A 144 0.43 -13.16 -23.82
C TRP A 144 -0.59 -14.19 -23.36
N TYR A 145 -1.13 -14.99 -24.29
CA TYR A 145 -2.11 -16.04 -23.95
C TYR A 145 -1.54 -17.07 -22.97
N ALA A 146 -0.27 -17.48 -23.13
CA ALA A 146 0.32 -18.50 -22.27
C ALA A 146 0.43 -18.06 -20.80
N ILE A 147 0.64 -16.75 -20.55
CA ILE A 147 0.72 -16.20 -19.19
C ILE A 147 -0.68 -15.96 -18.64
N VAL A 148 -1.62 -15.42 -19.43
CA VAL A 148 -3.02 -15.28 -19.02
C VAL A 148 -3.59 -16.63 -18.59
N GLU A 149 -3.30 -17.70 -19.32
CA GLU A 149 -3.67 -19.07 -18.97
C GLU A 149 -2.99 -19.53 -17.67
N SER A 150 -1.67 -19.40 -17.56
CA SER A 150 -0.92 -19.83 -16.37
C SER A 150 -1.34 -19.08 -15.10
N ALA A 151 -1.62 -17.78 -15.21
CA ALA A 151 -2.16 -16.96 -14.14
C ALA A 151 -3.61 -17.36 -13.80
N HIS A 152 -4.45 -17.65 -14.79
CA HIS A 152 -5.81 -18.15 -14.57
C HIS A 152 -5.81 -19.48 -13.81
N VAL A 153 -4.94 -20.43 -14.16
CA VAL A 153 -4.81 -21.71 -13.44
C VAL A 153 -4.49 -21.48 -11.96
N LEU A 154 -3.49 -20.65 -11.66
CA LEU A 154 -3.08 -20.41 -10.27
C LEU A 154 -4.11 -19.58 -9.48
N ALA A 155 -4.79 -18.63 -10.13
CA ALA A 155 -5.87 -17.85 -9.52
C ALA A 155 -7.13 -18.68 -9.24
N PHE A 156 -7.46 -19.64 -10.12
CA PHE A 156 -8.56 -20.59 -9.91
C PHE A 156 -8.31 -21.50 -8.69
N PHE A 157 -7.03 -21.73 -8.37
CA PHE A 157 -6.57 -22.53 -7.25
C PHE A 157 -5.94 -21.70 -6.11
N ASP A 158 -6.43 -20.48 -5.88
CA ASP A 158 -5.94 -19.52 -4.87
C ASP A 158 -5.79 -20.09 -3.44
N LYS A 159 -6.58 -21.10 -3.09
CA LYS A 159 -6.57 -21.79 -1.79
C LYS A 159 -5.59 -22.96 -1.70
N ILE A 160 -4.94 -23.35 -2.80
CA ILE A 160 -3.92 -24.40 -2.80
C ILE A 160 -2.59 -23.79 -2.35
N PRO A 161 -1.90 -24.38 -1.36
CA PRO A 161 -0.62 -23.88 -0.85
C PRO A 161 0.54 -24.24 -1.79
N PHE A 162 0.55 -23.66 -3.00
CA PHE A 162 1.58 -23.89 -4.01
C PHE A 162 2.99 -23.56 -3.53
N ARG A 163 3.95 -24.45 -3.78
CA ARG A 163 5.39 -24.19 -3.58
C ARG A 163 6.03 -23.73 -4.88
N VAL A 164 5.86 -22.45 -5.17
CA VAL A 164 6.33 -21.83 -6.43
C VAL A 164 7.85 -21.68 -6.45
N PRO A 165 8.56 -22.15 -7.50
CA PRO A 165 10.00 -21.93 -7.63
C PRO A 165 10.35 -20.47 -7.97
N TYR A 166 11.55 -20.05 -7.58
CA TYR A 166 12.09 -18.70 -7.82
C TYR A 166 12.15 -18.27 -9.30
N LYS A 167 12.07 -19.21 -10.25
CA LYS A 167 12.17 -18.94 -11.69
C LYS A 167 10.82 -18.57 -12.32
N PHE A 168 9.70 -19.15 -11.89
CA PHE A 168 8.35 -18.82 -12.37
C PHE A 168 7.99 -17.34 -12.20
N GLY A 169 8.42 -16.74 -11.08
CA GLY A 169 8.26 -15.30 -10.84
C GLY A 169 8.81 -14.45 -11.99
N LYS A 170 10.04 -14.76 -12.45
CA LYS A 170 10.72 -14.04 -13.56
C LYS A 170 10.01 -14.11 -14.90
N LEU A 171 9.00 -14.95 -15.03
CA LEU A 171 8.30 -15.24 -16.27
C LEU A 171 6.94 -14.55 -16.32
N VAL A 172 6.23 -14.58 -15.19
CA VAL A 172 5.11 -13.67 -14.92
C VAL A 172 5.58 -12.22 -15.03
N ASP A 173 6.80 -11.91 -14.54
CA ASP A 173 7.44 -10.60 -14.65
C ASP A 173 7.53 -10.09 -16.10
N GLY A 174 7.72 -10.99 -17.08
CA GLY A 174 8.01 -10.66 -18.47
C GLY A 174 6.82 -10.31 -19.35
N VAL A 175 5.57 -10.48 -18.90
CA VAL A 175 4.40 -10.50 -19.83
C VAL A 175 3.23 -9.62 -19.42
N LEU A 176 3.06 -9.45 -18.11
CA LEU A 176 2.37 -8.26 -17.61
C LEU A 176 3.05 -6.98 -18.19
N ASN A 177 4.35 -7.11 -18.46
CA ASN A 177 5.26 -6.24 -19.21
C ASN A 177 4.85 -5.87 -20.68
N GLU A 178 3.63 -6.16 -21.14
CA GLU A 178 3.11 -5.73 -22.46
C GLU A 178 1.80 -4.90 -22.38
N ILE A 179 1.33 -4.57 -21.17
CA ILE A 179 0.02 -3.92 -20.94
C ILE A 179 0.04 -2.40 -21.21
N ALA A 180 -1.06 -1.89 -21.79
CA ALA A 180 -1.22 -0.48 -22.17
C ALA A 180 -1.34 0.51 -20.97
N SER A 181 -0.93 1.76 -21.20
CA SER A 181 -0.75 2.79 -20.15
C SER A 181 -2.00 3.12 -19.32
N ASP A 182 -3.16 2.92 -19.93
CA ASP A 182 -4.50 3.22 -19.45
C ASP A 182 -5.01 2.17 -18.45
N GLU A 183 -4.53 0.93 -18.55
CA GLU A 183 -4.74 -0.11 -17.52
C GLU A 183 -3.70 -0.01 -16.39
N ALA A 184 -2.46 0.42 -16.70
CA ALA A 184 -1.43 0.68 -15.69
C ALA A 184 -1.83 1.76 -14.66
N ALA A 185 -2.74 2.66 -15.01
CA ALA A 185 -3.31 3.67 -14.11
C ALA A 185 -4.11 3.07 -12.92
N ALA A 186 -4.49 1.79 -12.98
CA ALA A 186 -5.18 1.11 -11.89
C ALA A 186 -4.27 0.73 -10.70
N TYR A 187 -2.95 0.60 -10.90
CA TYR A 187 -2.00 0.13 -9.87
C TYR A 187 -0.77 1.04 -9.67
N PRO A 188 -0.95 2.32 -9.27
CA PRO A 188 0.12 3.32 -9.29
C PRO A 188 1.33 3.02 -8.40
N PHE A 189 1.12 2.29 -7.30
CA PHE A 189 2.17 1.92 -6.35
C PHE A 189 3.26 1.04 -6.99
N LEU A 190 2.89 0.22 -7.98
CA LEU A 190 3.80 -0.71 -8.66
C LEU A 190 4.65 -0.03 -9.69
N VAL A 191 4.01 0.81 -10.50
CA VAL A 191 4.66 1.63 -11.53
C VAL A 191 5.71 2.54 -10.89
N TRP A 192 5.49 2.95 -9.63
CA TRP A 192 6.44 3.74 -8.87
C TRP A 192 7.51 2.89 -8.15
N TYR A 193 7.16 1.78 -7.47
CA TYR A 193 8.14 0.87 -6.84
C TYR A 193 9.12 0.25 -7.86
N ALA A 194 8.64 0.02 -9.09
CA ALA A 194 9.44 -0.41 -10.22
C ALA A 194 10.27 0.72 -10.89
N ARG A 195 10.36 1.93 -10.33
CA ARG A 195 11.18 3.02 -10.88
C ARG A 195 12.45 3.32 -10.09
N GLU A 196 12.41 3.34 -8.75
CA GLU A 196 13.47 3.95 -7.94
C GLU A 196 14.42 2.96 -7.23
N HIS A 197 14.03 1.69 -6.99
CA HIS A 197 14.85 0.77 -6.19
C HIS A 197 16.01 0.11 -6.97
N PRO A 198 17.19 -0.18 -6.38
CA PRO A 198 18.28 -0.93 -7.02
C PRO A 198 17.98 -2.38 -7.45
N PHE A 199 16.79 -2.91 -7.14
CA PHE A 199 16.25 -4.15 -7.74
C PHE A 199 14.93 -3.92 -8.50
N SER A 200 14.70 -2.69 -8.95
CA SER A 200 13.76 -2.40 -10.04
C SER A 200 14.20 -3.12 -11.32
N PRO A 201 13.27 -3.70 -12.10
CA PRO A 201 13.55 -4.18 -13.46
C PRO A 201 14.20 -3.13 -14.40
N LYS A 202 14.04 -1.83 -14.14
CA LYS A 202 14.65 -0.76 -14.93
C LYS A 202 16.17 -0.70 -14.83
N LEU A 203 16.77 -1.05 -13.68
CA LEU A 203 18.21 -0.97 -13.50
C LEU A 203 18.99 -2.12 -14.17
N LEU A 204 18.29 -3.06 -14.82
CA LEU A 204 18.87 -4.14 -15.63
C LEU A 204 18.49 -4.11 -17.12
N GLY A 205 17.78 -3.07 -17.58
CA GLY A 205 17.76 -2.70 -19.00
C GLY A 205 16.88 -3.54 -19.93
N HIS A 206 15.70 -4.01 -19.48
CA HIS A 206 14.70 -4.62 -20.36
C HIS A 206 13.34 -3.88 -20.29
N THR A 207 12.68 -3.72 -21.44
CA THR A 207 11.50 -2.88 -21.67
C THR A 207 10.18 -3.68 -21.62
N GLU A 208 9.14 -3.37 -20.80
CA GLU A 208 9.07 -2.44 -19.61
C GLU A 208 8.21 -2.85 -18.34
N PRO A 209 6.83 -2.95 -18.27
CA PRO A 209 6.08 -2.81 -16.98
C PRO A 209 5.09 -3.93 -16.48
N THR A 210 5.43 -4.65 -15.40
CA THR A 210 4.72 -5.80 -14.75
C THR A 210 3.51 -5.48 -13.80
N VAL A 211 2.67 -6.48 -13.41
CA VAL A 211 1.62 -6.41 -12.34
C VAL A 211 1.54 -7.64 -11.37
N LEU A 212 2.31 -7.62 -10.26
CA LEU A 212 2.08 -8.25 -8.94
C LEU A 212 1.62 -9.72 -8.69
N ILE A 213 2.26 -10.36 -7.71
CA ILE A 213 1.58 -11.05 -6.56
C ILE A 213 2.32 -10.77 -5.22
N PRO A 214 1.63 -10.41 -4.11
CA PRO A 214 2.25 -9.98 -2.85
C PRO A 214 2.35 -11.07 -1.73
N ASN A 215 2.69 -12.33 -2.06
CA ASN A 215 2.75 -13.43 -1.06
C ASN A 215 4.18 -13.89 -0.65
N VAL A 216 5.23 -13.26 -1.18
CA VAL A 216 6.63 -13.71 -1.00
C VAL A 216 7.38 -12.97 0.13
N TYR A 217 6.80 -11.89 0.65
CA TYR A 217 7.48 -10.99 1.60
C TYR A 217 6.84 -11.01 2.99
N ASP A 218 7.71 -11.09 4.00
CA ASP A 218 7.41 -10.69 5.37
C ASP A 218 6.72 -9.31 5.38
N LEU A 219 5.55 -9.21 6.03
CA LEU A 219 4.78 -7.97 6.10
C LEU A 219 5.61 -6.79 6.63
N ARG A 220 6.60 -7.06 7.50
CA ARG A 220 7.54 -6.06 8.04
C ARG A 220 8.46 -5.48 6.97
N PHE A 221 8.87 -6.30 5.99
CA PHE A 221 9.67 -5.84 4.85
C PHE A 221 8.80 -5.05 3.87
N LEU A 222 7.57 -5.50 3.62
CA LEU A 222 6.62 -4.78 2.76
C LEU A 222 6.24 -3.41 3.34
N GLN A 223 6.02 -3.30 4.65
CA GLN A 223 5.87 -2.02 5.36
C GLN A 223 7.06 -1.09 5.08
N LEU A 224 8.28 -1.55 5.37
CA LEU A 224 9.50 -0.74 5.22
C LEU A 224 9.68 -0.23 3.79
N ARG A 225 9.52 -1.09 2.78
CA ARG A 225 9.64 -0.72 1.36
C ARG A 225 8.53 0.22 0.89
N LEU A 226 7.32 0.10 1.45
CA LEU A 226 6.23 1.05 1.19
C LEU A 226 6.49 2.42 1.83
N VAL A 227 7.14 2.49 2.99
CA VAL A 227 7.52 3.74 3.66
C VAL A 227 8.64 4.45 2.90
N GLU A 228 9.74 3.75 2.61
CA GLU A 228 10.82 4.23 1.72
C GLU A 228 10.23 4.77 0.42
N GLY A 229 9.29 4.02 -0.16
CA GLY A 229 8.69 4.37 -1.43
C GLY A 229 7.74 5.55 -1.41
N VAL A 230 7.04 5.79 -0.30
CA VAL A 230 6.30 7.04 -0.11
C VAL A 230 7.27 8.23 -0.04
N CYS A 231 8.42 8.09 0.63
CA CYS A 231 9.45 9.14 0.66
C CYS A 231 9.97 9.48 -0.75
N GLU A 232 10.37 8.46 -1.52
CA GLU A 232 10.88 8.61 -2.88
C GLU A 232 9.82 9.13 -3.86
N TYR A 233 8.55 8.69 -3.72
CA TYR A 233 7.42 9.23 -4.50
C TYR A 233 7.27 10.73 -4.33
N ILE A 234 7.31 11.21 -3.09
CA ILE A 234 7.16 12.63 -2.76
C ILE A 234 8.33 13.43 -3.33
N LYS A 235 9.57 13.04 -3.00
CA LYS A 235 10.80 13.68 -3.53
C LYS A 235 10.82 13.78 -5.05
N SER A 236 10.31 12.76 -5.75
CA SER A 236 10.25 12.71 -7.22
C SER A 236 9.14 13.59 -7.82
N ASN A 237 8.14 13.97 -7.03
CA ASN A 237 6.97 14.74 -7.46
C ASN A 237 6.81 16.07 -6.68
N ASP A 238 7.87 16.54 -6.01
CA ASP A 238 7.96 17.68 -5.08
C ASP A 238 7.48 19.05 -5.65
N PHE A 239 7.03 19.09 -6.92
CA PHE A 239 6.54 20.27 -7.63
C PHE A 239 5.29 20.00 -8.50
N ASN A 240 4.65 18.82 -8.42
CA ASN A 240 3.60 18.42 -9.37
C ASN A 240 2.31 17.93 -8.71
N CYS A 241 1.61 18.90 -8.12
CA CYS A 241 0.45 18.76 -7.24
C CYS A 241 -0.90 18.45 -7.91
N VAL A 242 -0.90 17.60 -8.95
CA VAL A 242 -2.09 17.26 -9.74
C VAL A 242 -2.83 16.04 -9.14
N GLY A 243 -4.16 15.99 -9.26
CA GLY A 243 -5.00 14.91 -8.71
C GLY A 243 -4.62 13.49 -9.15
N THR A 244 -3.97 13.34 -10.31
CA THR A 244 -3.39 12.08 -10.80
C THR A 244 -2.22 11.57 -9.96
N VAL A 245 -1.47 12.46 -9.30
CA VAL A 245 -0.33 12.17 -8.41
C VAL A 245 -0.81 11.90 -6.98
N ILE A 246 -1.87 12.59 -6.54
CA ILE A 246 -2.36 12.54 -5.14
C ILE A 246 -3.17 11.26 -4.84
N LYS A 247 -4.00 10.79 -5.77
CA LYS A 247 -4.80 9.55 -5.59
C LYS A 247 -3.93 8.29 -5.37
N PRO A 248 -2.82 8.07 -6.12
CA PRO A 248 -1.78 7.09 -5.79
C PRO A 248 -1.33 7.13 -4.34
N LEU A 249 -0.87 8.30 -3.88
CA LEU A 249 -0.31 8.51 -2.55
C LEU A 249 -1.33 8.22 -1.44
N ALA A 250 -2.55 8.75 -1.60
CA ALA A 250 -3.65 8.50 -0.66
C ALA A 250 -4.03 7.02 -0.56
N ASN A 251 -3.84 6.22 -1.62
CA ASN A 251 -4.05 4.78 -1.58
C ASN A 251 -2.85 4.02 -0.99
N ALA A 252 -1.62 4.45 -1.27
CA ALA A 252 -0.40 3.90 -0.66
C ALA A 252 -0.42 4.06 0.87
N VAL A 253 -0.75 5.24 1.39
CA VAL A 253 -0.84 5.51 2.84
C VAL A 253 -2.00 4.74 3.50
N LYS A 254 -3.14 4.55 2.81
CA LYS A 254 -4.21 3.64 3.28
C LYS A 254 -3.75 2.19 3.40
N PHE A 255 -2.97 1.71 2.43
CA PHE A 255 -2.45 0.35 2.43
C PHE A 255 -1.38 0.17 3.51
N LEU A 256 -0.50 1.16 3.69
CA LEU A 256 0.48 1.19 4.79
C LEU A 256 -0.20 1.11 6.14
N HIS A 257 -1.25 1.91 6.38
CA HIS A 257 -2.07 1.81 7.60
C HIS A 257 -2.58 0.38 7.83
N LYS A 258 -3.12 -0.29 6.79
CA LYS A 258 -3.58 -1.68 6.92
C LYS A 258 -2.42 -2.60 7.30
N LEU A 259 -1.26 -2.50 6.64
CA LEU A 259 -0.09 -3.30 6.98
C LEU A 259 0.42 -3.06 8.40
N CYS A 260 0.43 -1.80 8.88
CA CYS A 260 0.81 -1.45 10.25
C CYS A 260 -0.17 -1.99 11.30
N TYR A 261 -1.46 -2.03 10.99
CA TYR A 261 -2.49 -2.63 11.85
C TYR A 261 -2.38 -4.16 11.91
N ASP A 262 -2.17 -4.81 10.75
CA ASP A 262 -2.10 -6.26 10.62
C ASP A 262 -0.79 -6.83 11.23
N CYS A 263 0.32 -6.09 11.14
CA CYS A 263 1.62 -6.46 11.70
C CYS A 263 2.02 -5.56 12.87
N ARG A 264 1.65 -6.00 14.08
CA ARG A 264 1.78 -5.27 15.37
C ARG A 264 3.22 -5.08 15.89
N ASP A 265 4.21 -5.68 15.24
CA ASP A 265 5.62 -5.57 15.64
C ASP A 265 6.28 -4.36 14.96
N ALA A 266 6.05 -3.15 15.48
CA ALA A 266 6.81 -1.98 15.07
C ALA A 266 8.23 -2.01 15.68
N TYR A 267 9.27 -1.75 14.87
CA TYR A 267 10.67 -1.79 15.31
C TYR A 267 11.28 -0.39 15.39
N ALA A 268 11.99 -0.11 16.48
CA ALA A 268 12.74 1.14 16.67
C ALA A 268 13.67 1.48 15.48
N ARG A 269 14.27 0.45 14.86
CA ARG A 269 15.18 0.61 13.70
C ARG A 269 14.52 1.19 12.43
N HIS A 270 13.19 1.28 12.37
CA HIS A 270 12.47 1.90 11.26
C HIS A 270 12.00 3.33 11.59
N ILE A 271 12.17 3.83 12.81
CA ILE A 271 11.62 5.15 13.22
C ILE A 271 12.13 6.27 12.32
N ASP A 272 13.41 6.27 11.95
CA ASP A 272 14.02 7.39 11.21
C ASP A 272 13.48 7.54 9.77
N ILE A 273 13.09 6.43 9.12
CA ILE A 273 12.50 6.45 7.78
C ILE A 273 10.99 6.72 7.82
N TYR A 274 10.28 6.29 8.87
CA TYR A 274 8.90 6.76 9.11
C TYR A 274 8.87 8.25 9.44
N ALA A 275 9.83 8.76 10.22
CA ALA A 275 9.94 10.19 10.52
C ALA A 275 10.22 11.02 9.27
N GLU A 276 11.05 10.50 8.36
CA GLU A 276 11.26 11.10 7.03
C GLU A 276 9.97 11.12 6.20
N MET A 277 9.28 9.98 6.14
CA MET A 277 8.01 9.83 5.41
C MET A 277 6.98 10.84 5.91
N PHE A 278 6.82 11.02 7.22
CA PHE A 278 5.87 11.98 7.76
C PHE A 278 6.27 13.43 7.50
N ALA A 279 7.54 13.80 7.65
CA ALA A 279 8.00 15.15 7.33
C ALA A 279 7.76 15.49 5.84
N LEU A 280 8.04 14.55 4.93
CA LEU A 280 7.78 14.69 3.49
C LEU A 280 6.28 14.73 3.18
N LEU A 281 5.47 13.86 3.79
CA LEU A 281 4.01 13.86 3.60
C LEU A 281 3.38 15.18 4.06
N LEU A 282 3.79 15.70 5.22
CA LEU A 282 3.23 16.93 5.77
C LEU A 282 3.54 18.11 4.87
N ARG A 283 4.79 18.26 4.40
CA ARG A 283 5.18 19.22 3.36
C ARG A 283 4.33 19.07 2.09
N PHE A 284 4.27 17.87 1.52
CA PHE A 284 3.56 17.61 0.27
C PHE A 284 2.05 17.93 0.35
N ILE A 285 1.43 17.82 1.53
CA ILE A 285 0.01 18.14 1.76
C ILE A 285 -0.26 19.65 1.74
N GLU A 286 0.74 20.50 1.95
CA GLU A 286 0.58 21.95 1.86
C GLU A 286 0.32 22.38 0.40
N ASP A 287 1.10 21.83 -0.54
CA ASP A 287 1.24 22.30 -1.92
C ASP A 287 0.08 21.98 -2.90
N PHE A 288 -1.03 21.34 -2.49
CA PHE A 288 -2.17 21.00 -3.38
C PHE A 288 -3.55 21.32 -2.80
N ASP A 289 -4.52 21.82 -3.57
CA ASP A 289 -5.85 22.25 -3.05
C ASP A 289 -6.92 21.14 -2.87
N VAL A 290 -6.58 19.86 -3.08
CA VAL A 290 -7.58 18.76 -3.12
C VAL A 290 -7.94 18.24 -1.73
N GLU A 291 -8.79 19.00 -1.04
CA GLU A 291 -9.22 18.80 0.36
C GLU A 291 -9.62 17.36 0.75
N PRO A 292 -10.42 16.60 -0.04
CA PRO A 292 -10.79 15.22 0.32
C PRO A 292 -9.59 14.27 0.42
N HIS A 293 -8.51 14.54 -0.33
CA HIS A 293 -7.30 13.75 -0.27
C HIS A 293 -6.36 14.20 0.85
N LYS A 294 -6.27 15.50 1.17
CA LYS A 294 -5.57 15.98 2.37
C LYS A 294 -6.09 15.29 3.62
N TYR A 295 -7.41 15.34 3.84
CA TYR A 295 -8.06 14.71 4.98
C TYR A 295 -7.75 13.22 5.09
N VAL A 296 -7.79 12.50 3.97
CA VAL A 296 -7.46 11.06 3.91
C VAL A 296 -6.01 10.78 4.31
N ILE A 297 -5.06 11.56 3.79
CA ILE A 297 -3.63 11.36 4.08
C ILE A 297 -3.34 11.73 5.54
N ILE A 298 -3.76 12.91 6.03
CA ILE A 298 -3.57 13.33 7.44
C ILE A 298 -4.18 12.29 8.39
N LYS A 299 -5.44 11.88 8.16
CA LYS A 299 -6.11 10.89 9.00
C LYS A 299 -5.37 9.55 9.00
N LYS A 300 -4.95 9.05 7.83
CA LYS A 300 -4.23 7.77 7.77
C LYS A 300 -2.82 7.87 8.33
N SER A 301 -2.17 9.02 8.26
CA SER A 301 -0.92 9.29 8.97
C SER A 301 -1.10 9.23 10.48
N GLN A 302 -2.16 9.85 11.03
CA GLN A 302 -2.52 9.72 12.44
C GLN A 302 -2.78 8.26 12.83
N ASP A 303 -3.59 7.54 12.03
CA ASP A 303 -3.88 6.13 12.28
C ASP A 303 -2.60 5.25 12.27
N ILE A 304 -1.63 5.54 11.38
CA ILE A 304 -0.33 4.84 11.34
C ILE A 304 0.51 5.15 12.59
N ILE A 305 0.59 6.41 13.02
CA ILE A 305 1.31 6.81 14.24
C ILE A 305 0.74 6.08 15.47
N LEU A 306 -0.58 5.91 15.52
CA LEU A 306 -1.26 5.16 16.58
C LEU A 306 -0.97 3.65 16.56
N CYS A 307 -0.56 3.05 15.42
CA CYS A 307 -0.11 1.66 15.37
C CYS A 307 1.20 1.41 16.13
N PHE A 308 2.01 2.44 16.39
CA PHE A 308 3.26 2.28 17.14
C PHE A 308 2.99 2.11 18.65
N PRO A 309 3.74 1.22 19.35
CA PRO A 309 3.86 1.24 20.80
C PRO A 309 4.26 2.62 21.31
N LEU A 310 3.80 2.97 22.50
CA LEU A 310 3.94 4.30 23.09
C LEU A 310 5.39 4.82 23.07
N GLU A 311 6.34 3.98 23.47
CA GLU A 311 7.79 4.29 23.49
C GLU A 311 8.28 4.72 22.10
N LEU A 312 7.89 3.95 21.08
CA LEU A 312 8.31 4.18 19.70
C LEU A 312 7.54 5.34 19.06
N ARG A 313 6.29 5.57 19.48
CA ARG A 313 5.45 6.69 19.03
C ARG A 313 6.01 8.03 19.51
N VAL A 314 6.40 8.13 20.79
CA VAL A 314 7.03 9.34 21.35
C VAL A 314 8.34 9.65 20.63
N LEU A 315 9.19 8.65 20.40
CA LEU A 315 10.43 8.79 19.63
C LEU A 315 10.18 9.18 18.16
N LEU A 316 9.15 8.61 17.53
CA LEU A 316 8.74 8.96 16.18
C LEU A 316 8.28 10.42 16.08
N LEU A 317 7.37 10.86 16.95
CA LEU A 317 6.87 12.25 16.98
C LEU A 317 8.02 13.24 17.25
N ARG A 318 8.92 12.92 18.18
CA ARG A 318 10.15 13.68 18.42
C ARG A 318 11.02 13.79 17.16
N ASN A 319 11.25 12.69 16.44
CA ASN A 319 12.07 12.71 15.23
C ASN A 319 11.40 13.46 14.08
N VAL A 320 10.07 13.41 13.95
CA VAL A 320 9.30 14.24 12.99
C VAL A 320 9.44 15.73 13.34
N ILE A 321 9.19 16.12 14.59
CA ILE A 321 9.37 17.52 15.06
C ILE A 321 10.80 18.00 14.80
N LYS A 322 11.80 17.19 15.13
CA LYS A 322 13.21 17.52 14.86
C LYS A 322 13.45 17.80 13.38
N ARG A 323 12.99 16.91 12.48
CA ARG A 323 13.16 17.09 11.03
C ARG A 323 12.44 18.34 10.53
N ILE A 324 11.25 18.63 11.02
CA ILE A 324 10.52 19.85 10.65
C ILE A 324 11.34 21.10 11.04
N VAL A 325 11.70 21.21 12.31
CA VAL A 325 12.45 22.37 12.84
C VAL A 325 13.88 22.51 12.28
N SER A 326 14.51 21.40 11.84
CA SER A 326 15.94 21.39 11.46
C SER A 326 16.22 21.21 9.96
N GLU A 327 15.31 20.61 9.20
CA GLU A 327 15.58 20.10 7.84
C GLU A 327 14.58 20.57 6.77
N THR A 328 13.39 21.09 7.12
CA THR A 328 12.36 21.40 6.12
C THR A 328 12.17 22.89 5.83
N HIS A 329 12.17 23.24 4.54
CA HIS A 329 11.67 24.52 4.04
C HIS A 329 10.12 24.49 3.93
N LEU A 330 9.42 24.30 5.05
CA LEU A 330 7.96 24.54 5.07
C LEU A 330 7.68 26.04 4.96
N TYR A 331 6.48 26.41 4.50
CA TYR A 331 6.02 27.79 4.68
C TYR A 331 5.68 28.00 6.16
N SER A 332 6.15 29.11 6.75
CA SER A 332 6.08 29.37 8.19
C SER A 332 4.66 29.30 8.77
N GLU A 333 3.66 29.74 8.01
CA GLU A 333 2.23 29.64 8.35
C GLU A 333 1.71 28.19 8.46
N SER A 334 2.32 27.24 7.78
CA SER A 334 1.89 25.85 7.75
C SER A 334 2.70 24.99 8.72
N GLU A 335 4.00 25.28 8.86
CA GLU A 335 4.85 24.70 9.90
C GLU A 335 4.22 24.87 11.28
N SER A 336 3.73 26.07 11.61
CA SER A 336 3.10 26.34 12.91
C SER A 336 1.86 25.47 13.15
N LYS A 337 1.03 25.26 12.12
CA LYS A 337 -0.16 24.39 12.16
C LYS A 337 0.22 22.91 12.29
N VAL A 338 1.26 22.47 11.59
CA VAL A 338 1.77 21.09 11.64
C VAL A 338 2.41 20.78 13.00
N LEU A 339 3.25 21.68 13.54
CA LEU A 339 3.83 21.53 14.87
C LEU A 339 2.74 21.55 15.96
N ALA A 340 1.73 22.42 15.85
CA ALA A 340 0.58 22.41 16.75
C ALA A 340 -0.11 21.04 16.78
N TRP A 341 -0.40 20.47 15.60
CA TRP A 341 -1.02 19.15 15.48
C TRP A 341 -0.16 18.03 16.09
N LEU A 342 1.16 18.03 15.86
CA LEU A 342 2.09 17.05 16.44
C LEU A 342 2.15 17.14 17.97
N LEU A 343 2.20 18.35 18.53
CA LEU A 343 2.19 18.57 19.98
C LEU A 343 0.85 18.14 20.59
N ASP A 344 -0.28 18.35 19.90
CA ASP A 344 -1.59 17.90 20.33
C ASP A 344 -1.76 16.37 20.26
N GLN A 345 -1.03 15.65 19.39
CA GLN A 345 -0.91 14.20 19.49
C GLN A 345 -0.14 13.80 20.76
N MET A 346 1.02 14.42 21.01
CA MET A 346 1.85 14.11 22.19
C MET A 346 1.15 14.40 23.51
N ASN A 347 0.34 15.45 23.57
CA ASN A 347 -0.42 15.83 24.77
C ASN A 347 -1.46 14.78 25.19
N GLN A 348 -1.95 13.94 24.26
CA GLN A 348 -2.87 12.83 24.57
C GLN A 348 -2.18 11.69 25.35
N ASP A 349 -0.89 11.46 25.06
CA ASP A 349 -0.08 10.39 25.64
C ASP A 349 0.71 10.86 26.90
N LEU A 350 0.51 12.10 27.34
CA LEU A 350 1.37 12.78 28.34
C LEU A 350 1.20 12.26 29.79
N CYS A 351 0.09 11.60 30.10
CA CYS A 351 -0.12 10.94 31.39
C CYS A 351 0.85 9.77 31.66
N GLU A 352 1.55 9.29 30.63
CA GLU A 352 2.48 8.19 30.74
C GLU A 352 3.91 8.69 31.01
N LYS A 353 4.57 8.11 32.02
CA LYS A 353 5.89 8.55 32.50
C LYS A 353 6.97 8.57 31.41
N ILE A 354 6.84 7.70 30.41
CA ILE A 354 7.76 7.57 29.28
C ILE A 354 7.67 8.82 28.38
N CYS A 355 6.46 9.30 28.09
CA CYS A 355 6.25 10.52 27.32
C CYS A 355 6.86 11.72 28.07
N ALA A 356 6.57 11.84 29.37
CA ALA A 356 7.08 12.94 30.19
C ALA A 356 8.61 12.96 30.32
N ALA A 357 9.30 11.81 30.24
CA ALA A 357 10.77 11.76 30.26
C ALA A 357 11.40 12.33 28.97
N GLU A 358 10.79 12.10 27.81
CA GLU A 358 11.31 12.56 26.50
C GLU A 358 10.98 14.03 26.21
N LEU A 359 9.93 14.61 26.82
CA LEU A 359 9.48 15.99 26.56
C LEU A 359 10.57 17.05 26.72
N GLY A 360 11.53 16.87 27.65
CA GLY A 360 12.66 17.79 27.79
C GLY A 360 13.51 17.95 26.52
N SER A 361 13.62 16.88 25.72
CA SER A 361 14.31 16.94 24.43
C SER A 361 13.52 17.67 23.35
N ILE A 362 12.19 17.62 23.42
CA ILE A 362 11.28 18.34 22.50
C ILE A 362 11.23 19.82 22.86
N PHE A 363 11.18 20.17 24.15
CA PHE A 363 11.34 21.54 24.61
C PHE A 363 12.67 22.15 24.12
N GLY A 364 13.77 21.39 24.15
CA GLY A 364 15.04 21.82 23.56
C GLY A 364 15.00 22.06 22.04
N LEU A 365 14.14 21.38 21.28
CA LEU A 365 13.92 21.65 19.85
C LEU A 365 13.08 22.92 19.64
N LEU A 366 12.08 23.15 20.49
CA LEU A 366 11.17 24.30 20.39
C LEU A 366 11.74 25.62 20.95
N GLU A 367 12.88 25.58 21.65
CA GLU A 367 13.52 26.76 22.24
C GLU A 367 13.74 27.89 21.24
N HIS A 368 14.09 27.56 19.98
CA HIS A 368 14.44 28.53 18.94
C HIS A 368 13.37 28.73 17.85
N VAL A 369 12.20 28.09 17.96
CA VAL A 369 11.11 28.20 16.96
C VAL A 369 10.33 29.51 17.17
N THR A 370 10.43 30.41 16.20
CA THR A 370 9.79 31.75 16.16
C THR A 370 9.07 31.92 14.82
N TYR A 371 7.99 32.70 14.79
CA TYR A 371 7.20 32.92 13.57
C TYR A 371 7.00 34.41 13.29
N ASP A 372 7.23 34.83 12.05
CA ASP A 372 7.01 36.22 11.63
C ASP A 372 5.51 36.60 11.65
N ASP A 373 4.63 35.68 11.23
CA ASP A 373 3.17 35.83 11.37
C ASP A 373 2.69 35.18 12.68
N ILE A 374 2.72 36.00 13.73
CA ILE A 374 2.24 35.66 15.07
C ILE A 374 0.71 35.36 15.08
N PRO A 375 -0.18 36.17 14.44
CA PRO A 375 -1.60 35.82 14.30
C PRO A 375 -1.89 34.45 13.68
N ALA A 376 -1.26 34.10 12.56
CA ALA A 376 -1.43 32.81 11.89
C ALA A 376 -0.93 31.64 12.75
N SER A 377 0.07 31.90 13.60
CA SER A 377 0.72 30.91 14.46
C SER A 377 0.10 30.75 15.85
N THR A 378 -1.05 31.38 16.12
CA THR A 378 -1.81 31.27 17.39
C THR A 378 -2.06 29.82 17.85
N HIS A 379 -2.32 28.90 16.92
CA HIS A 379 -2.50 27.48 17.23
C HIS A 379 -1.23 26.80 17.76
N TYR A 380 -0.06 27.15 17.22
CA TYR A 380 1.24 26.68 17.70
C TYR A 380 1.46 27.12 19.15
N TYR A 381 1.39 28.43 19.42
CA TYR A 381 1.64 28.96 20.76
C TYR A 381 0.69 28.37 21.80
N SER A 382 -0.61 28.24 21.51
CA SER A 382 -1.56 27.62 22.44
C SER A 382 -1.26 26.13 22.69
N SER A 383 -0.79 25.38 21.68
CA SER A 383 -0.43 23.97 21.86
C SER A 383 0.88 23.79 22.65
N VAL A 384 1.85 24.69 22.48
CA VAL A 384 3.07 24.74 23.30
C VAL A 384 2.76 25.06 24.76
N VAL A 385 1.95 26.08 25.03
CA VAL A 385 1.55 26.43 26.42
C VAL A 385 0.78 25.27 27.06
N ARG A 386 -0.14 24.63 26.32
CA ARG A 386 -0.92 23.47 26.77
C ARG A 386 -0.04 22.28 27.17
N ILE A 387 0.91 21.88 26.32
CA ILE A 387 1.76 20.72 26.61
C ILE A 387 2.75 21.00 27.75
N VAL A 388 3.23 22.24 27.89
CA VAL A 388 4.05 22.66 29.06
C VAL A 388 3.23 22.68 30.35
N LYS A 389 2.00 23.20 30.33
CA LYS A 389 1.08 23.18 31.48
C LYS A 389 0.75 21.75 31.90
N ALA A 390 0.47 20.87 30.94
CA ALA A 390 0.24 19.46 31.20
C ALA A 390 1.48 18.75 31.78
N TYR A 391 2.69 19.09 31.29
CA TYR A 391 3.96 18.61 31.85
C TYR A 391 4.23 19.11 33.28
N ALA A 392 3.92 20.38 33.57
CA ALA A 392 4.01 20.94 34.92
C ALA A 392 3.17 20.15 35.92
N CYS A 393 1.93 19.81 35.56
CA CYS A 393 1.04 18.98 36.38
C CYS A 393 1.60 17.59 36.71
N GLN A 394 2.43 16.99 35.85
CA GLN A 394 3.06 15.68 36.11
C GLN A 394 4.32 15.76 36.98
N CYS A 395 4.88 16.95 37.23
CA CYS A 395 5.99 17.21 38.16
C CYS A 395 7.26 16.33 37.97
N VAL A 396 7.54 15.82 36.76
CA VAL A 396 8.53 14.74 36.56
C VAL A 396 10.00 15.18 36.72
N ASN A 397 10.34 16.44 36.39
CA ASN A 397 11.72 16.95 36.50
C ASN A 397 11.72 18.47 36.75
N LEU A 398 11.96 18.87 38.01
CA LEU A 398 11.94 20.28 38.43
C LEU A 398 13.01 21.16 37.74
N PRO A 399 14.29 20.73 37.60
CA PRO A 399 15.27 21.48 36.80
C PRO A 399 14.85 21.72 35.35
N MET A 400 14.27 20.72 34.69
CA MET A 400 13.74 20.87 33.33
C MET A 400 12.56 21.85 33.31
N LEU A 401 11.63 21.73 34.25
CA LEU A 401 10.46 22.62 34.33
C LEU A 401 10.86 24.09 34.49
N ALA A 402 11.88 24.39 35.30
CA ALA A 402 12.44 25.73 35.44
C ALA A 402 13.06 26.25 34.13
N GLN A 403 13.77 25.40 33.37
CA GLN A 403 14.32 25.77 32.06
C GLN A 403 13.21 25.99 31.02
N THR A 404 12.20 25.11 30.96
CA THR A 404 11.05 25.23 30.06
C THR A 404 10.27 26.52 30.29
N ARG A 405 10.03 26.89 31.57
CA ARG A 405 9.41 28.18 31.93
C ARG A 405 10.17 29.35 31.33
N GLU A 406 11.48 29.44 31.59
CA GLU A 406 12.29 30.60 31.23
C GLU A 406 12.59 30.70 29.73
N ARG A 407 12.83 29.55 29.07
CA ARG A 407 13.27 29.50 27.66
C ARG A 407 12.12 29.44 26.66
N ILE A 408 10.94 28.98 27.08
CA ILE A 408 9.78 28.78 26.20
C ILE A 408 8.62 29.68 26.61
N ILE A 409 8.10 29.57 27.84
CA ILE A 409 6.88 30.30 28.23
C ILE A 409 7.11 31.80 28.35
N VAL A 410 8.21 32.22 29.00
CA VAL A 410 8.60 33.64 29.07
C VAL A 410 8.84 34.21 27.66
N ARG A 411 9.55 33.47 26.79
CA ARG A 411 9.79 33.87 25.40
C ARG A 411 8.48 34.08 24.64
N ILE A 412 7.59 33.09 24.63
CA ILE A 412 6.31 33.15 23.91
C ILE A 412 5.44 34.31 24.40
N ARG A 413 5.39 34.55 25.72
CA ARG A 413 4.73 35.73 26.28
C ARG A 413 5.32 37.01 25.70
N ASP A 414 6.64 37.17 25.76
CA ASP A 414 7.31 38.42 25.36
C ASP A 414 7.22 38.68 23.86
N GLU A 415 7.31 37.64 23.03
CA GLU A 415 7.12 37.66 21.57
C GLU A 415 5.71 38.14 21.21
N ILE A 416 4.67 37.61 21.86
CA ILE A 416 3.28 38.02 21.63
C ILE A 416 3.01 39.43 22.19
N VAL A 417 3.56 39.77 23.36
CA VAL A 417 3.38 41.09 23.98
C VAL A 417 4.05 42.20 23.16
N ASP A 418 5.27 41.97 22.66
CA ASP A 418 5.97 42.90 21.74
C ASP A 418 5.16 43.12 20.45
N TYR A 419 4.62 42.05 19.86
CA TYR A 419 3.72 42.16 18.70
C TYR A 419 2.45 42.98 18.99
N LEU A 420 1.77 42.71 20.11
CA LEU A 420 0.56 43.45 20.52
C LEU A 420 0.87 44.93 20.80
N GLN A 421 2.04 45.24 21.38
CA GLN A 421 2.48 46.63 21.59
C GLN A 421 2.77 47.35 20.26
N LYS A 422 3.47 46.71 19.31
CA LYS A 422 3.70 47.26 17.96
C LYS A 422 2.39 47.50 17.20
N LEU A 423 1.41 46.60 17.35
CA LEU A 423 0.06 46.76 16.79
C LEU A 423 -0.65 47.98 17.39
N LEU A 424 -0.64 48.14 18.72
CA LEU A 424 -1.24 49.28 19.43
C LEU A 424 -0.57 50.61 19.10
N ASN A 425 0.75 50.61 18.89
CA ASN A 425 1.53 51.80 18.51
C ASN A 425 1.42 52.14 17.00
N GLY A 426 0.83 51.24 16.18
CA GLY A 426 0.64 51.44 14.74
C GLY A 426 1.91 51.25 13.88
N GLU A 427 2.92 50.57 14.42
CA GLU A 427 4.27 50.48 13.82
C GLU A 427 4.41 49.40 12.72
N THR A 428 3.41 48.56 12.52
CA THR A 428 3.39 47.48 11.50
C THR A 428 3.36 47.97 10.03
N ARG A 429 3.51 49.27 9.78
CA ARG A 429 3.36 49.91 8.45
C ARG A 429 4.61 49.99 7.57
N HIS A 430 5.78 49.51 8.02
CA HIS A 430 7.07 49.90 7.40
C HIS A 430 8.05 48.80 6.97
N LEU A 431 7.71 47.50 7.04
CA LEU A 431 8.67 46.42 6.70
C LEU A 431 8.65 45.93 5.24
N THR A 432 7.75 46.44 4.38
CA THR A 432 7.75 46.12 2.94
C THR A 432 7.48 47.36 2.08
N ILE A 433 8.55 48.00 1.60
CA ILE A 433 8.73 48.63 0.28
C ILE A 433 10.14 49.26 0.27
N ASP A 434 11.07 48.62 -0.45
CA ASP A 434 12.13 49.25 -1.25
C ASP A 434 12.98 48.14 -1.90
N GLY A 435 12.82 47.87 -3.21
CA GLY A 435 13.57 46.76 -3.84
C GLY A 435 13.22 46.24 -5.26
N LEU A 436 12.45 46.96 -6.08
CA LEU A 436 12.25 46.75 -7.54
C LEU A 436 11.89 45.36 -8.14
N ASN A 437 10.66 45.30 -8.66
CA ASN A 437 10.24 44.86 -10.01
C ASN A 437 10.09 43.36 -10.40
N ASN A 438 8.82 43.06 -10.75
CA ASN A 438 8.28 42.01 -11.65
C ASN A 438 8.40 40.54 -11.14
N ASP A 439 7.35 39.72 -11.06
CA ASP A 439 6.00 39.79 -11.66
C ASP A 439 4.85 39.40 -10.69
N VAL A 440 3.62 39.53 -11.19
CA VAL A 440 2.31 39.54 -10.50
C VAL A 440 2.00 38.34 -9.58
N HIS A 441 1.71 38.63 -8.31
CA HIS A 441 0.52 38.12 -7.59
C HIS A 441 0.15 39.04 -6.38
N PRO A 442 -1.12 39.45 -6.21
CA PRO A 442 -1.63 40.04 -4.96
C PRO A 442 -2.17 38.92 -4.05
N SER A 443 -2.17 38.99 -2.72
CA SER A 443 -2.17 40.17 -1.83
C SER A 443 -1.52 39.82 -0.49
N CYS A 444 -0.67 40.68 0.06
CA CYS A 444 -0.11 40.53 1.41
C CYS A 444 -0.57 41.70 2.29
N GLY A 445 -0.98 41.42 3.54
CA GLY A 445 -1.43 42.44 4.50
C GLY A 445 -2.94 42.67 4.55
N ALA A 446 -3.67 41.74 5.17
CA ALA A 446 -4.96 42.06 5.79
C ALA A 446 -4.74 42.48 7.25
N GLU A 447 -5.51 43.43 7.78
CA GLU A 447 -5.50 43.72 9.21
C GLU A 447 -5.91 42.46 9.99
N PRO A 448 -5.20 42.08 11.08
CA PRO A 448 -5.57 40.90 11.85
C PRO A 448 -6.96 41.10 12.45
N GLY A 449 -7.89 40.21 12.11
CA GLY A 449 -9.26 40.29 12.61
C GLY A 449 -9.30 40.32 14.14
N GLU A 450 -10.28 41.03 14.70
CA GLU A 450 -10.48 41.21 16.15
C GLU A 450 -10.44 39.87 16.92
N GLN A 451 -10.88 38.79 16.29
CA GLN A 451 -10.81 37.42 16.83
C GLN A 451 -9.37 36.92 17.04
N SER A 452 -8.44 37.18 16.11
CA SER A 452 -7.03 36.79 16.23
C SER A 452 -6.32 37.56 17.33
N VAL A 453 -6.60 38.86 17.45
CA VAL A 453 -6.06 39.71 18.53
C VAL A 453 -6.55 39.24 19.90
N ASN A 454 -7.85 38.93 20.04
CA ASN A 454 -8.41 38.35 21.26
C ASN A 454 -7.80 36.98 21.61
N MET A 455 -7.48 36.15 20.61
CA MET A 455 -6.80 34.87 20.82
C MET A 455 -5.36 35.06 21.32
N LEU A 456 -4.63 36.07 20.83
CA LEU A 456 -3.29 36.39 21.32
C LEU A 456 -3.31 36.86 22.78
N TYR A 457 -4.23 37.74 23.18
CA TYR A 457 -4.41 38.12 24.59
C TYR A 457 -4.74 36.91 25.49
N LYS A 458 -5.55 35.96 25.00
CA LYS A 458 -5.85 34.71 25.71
C LYS A 458 -4.59 33.86 25.92
N ILE A 459 -3.73 33.74 24.91
CA ILE A 459 -2.47 32.99 25.00
C ILE A 459 -1.49 33.66 25.99
N VAL A 460 -1.42 35.00 26.03
CA VAL A 460 -0.62 35.73 27.03
C VAL A 460 -1.11 35.41 28.45
N GLY A 461 -2.42 35.42 28.69
CA GLY A 461 -3.01 35.00 29.97
C GLY A 461 -2.70 33.54 30.33
N GLU A 462 -2.80 32.62 29.37
CA GLU A 462 -2.43 31.20 29.55
C GLU A 462 -0.93 31.04 29.90
N CYS A 463 -0.05 31.90 29.35
CA CYS A 463 1.38 31.94 29.73
C CYS A 463 1.56 32.42 31.18
N GLU A 464 0.87 33.49 31.59
CA GLU A 464 0.92 34.03 32.95
C GLU A 464 0.44 33.03 34.01
N GLU A 465 -0.70 32.37 33.76
CA GLU A 465 -1.18 31.27 34.59
C GLU A 465 -0.16 30.12 34.69
N THR A 466 0.40 29.70 33.55
CA THR A 466 1.36 28.58 33.50
C THR A 466 2.66 28.90 34.23
N MET A 467 3.17 30.14 34.13
CA MET A 467 4.34 30.57 34.92
C MET A 467 4.03 30.56 36.42
N ALA A 468 2.87 31.07 36.84
CA ALA A 468 2.48 31.11 38.25
C ALA A 468 2.28 29.69 38.84
N GLU A 469 1.72 28.77 38.07
CA GLU A 469 1.62 27.35 38.43
C GLU A 469 3.01 26.71 38.59
N ILE A 470 3.93 26.96 37.65
CA ILE A 470 5.31 26.46 37.74
C ILE A 470 6.04 27.07 38.95
N ASP A 471 5.92 28.37 39.21
CA ASP A 471 6.53 29.03 40.36
C ASP A 471 5.98 28.47 41.69
N SER A 472 4.68 28.13 41.74
CA SER A 472 4.04 27.45 42.87
C SER A 472 4.53 26.01 43.07
N ILE A 473 5.00 25.32 42.02
CA ILE A 473 5.60 24.00 42.10
C ILE A 473 7.07 24.10 42.54
N LEU A 474 7.85 24.99 41.93
CA LEU A 474 9.28 25.19 42.20
C LEU A 474 9.57 25.75 43.61
N SER A 475 8.62 26.48 44.20
CA SER A 475 8.74 27.04 45.55
C SER A 475 8.37 26.06 46.68
N ARG A 476 7.91 24.84 46.37
CA ARG A 476 7.64 23.82 47.39
C ARG A 476 8.95 23.32 47.99
N PRO A 477 9.08 23.23 49.33
CA PRO A 477 10.26 22.64 49.95
C PRO A 477 10.42 21.19 49.50
N SER A 478 11.67 20.79 49.27
CA SER A 478 12.03 19.49 48.69
C SER A 478 11.88 18.32 49.68
N GLU A 479 10.66 18.09 50.17
CA GLU A 479 10.33 16.95 51.01
C GLU A 479 9.89 15.75 50.16
N VAL A 480 10.83 14.80 50.01
CA VAL A 480 10.62 13.40 49.61
C VAL A 480 10.17 13.15 48.15
N HIS A 481 11.17 12.89 47.30
CA HIS A 481 11.07 11.95 46.18
C HIS A 481 12.07 10.81 46.41
#